data_AF-A0A957ZX49-F1
#
_entry.id   AF-A0A957ZX49-F1
#
_cell.length_a   1.000
_cell.length_b   1.000
_cell.length_c   1.000
_cell.angle_alpha   90.00
_cell.angle_beta   90.00
_cell.angle_gamma   90.00
#
_symmetry.space_group_name_H-M   'P 1'
#
loop_
_entity.id
_entity.type
_entity.pdbx_description
1 polymer ?
#
loop_
_entity_poly.entity_id
_entity_poly.type
_entity_poly.pdbx_seq_one_letter_code
_entity_poly.pdbx_strand_id
1 'polypeptide(L)'
;EAAVRVWGTEGEAVIDYATADGARYRLAGEADWTVLPFDTPDRFVRQAEAFLTCVRTGAAPDPGPADGLAVMRAIEAGYRSARS
;
A
#
# COMPACT_ATOMS: atom_id res chain seq x y z
N GLU A 1 1.17 0.54 -17.71
CA GLU A 1 0.00 0.51 -16.81
C GLU A 1 0.42 -0.20 -15.53
N ALA A 2 0.13 0.37 -14.36
CA ALA A 2 0.58 -0.17 -13.07
C ALA A 2 -0.63 -0.44 -12.19
N ALA A 3 -0.78 -1.69 -11.75
CA ALA A 3 -1.83 -2.10 -10.83
C ALA A 3 -1.25 -3.04 -9.78
N VAL A 4 -1.73 -2.91 -8.55
CA VAL A 4 -1.52 -3.91 -7.50
C VAL A 4 -2.79 -4.73 -7.41
N ARG A 5 -2.62 -6.05 -7.45
CA ARG A 5 -3.73 -6.99 -7.34
C ARG A 5 -3.41 -8.00 -6.25
N VAL A 6 -4.38 -8.21 -5.36
CA VAL A 6 -4.29 -9.15 -4.26
C VAL A 6 -5.45 -10.11 -4.39
N TRP A 7 -5.16 -11.41 -4.37
CA TRP A 7 -6.16 -12.47 -4.48
C TRP A 7 -6.06 -13.40 -3.28
N GLY A 8 -7.21 -13.90 -2.84
CA GLY A 8 -7.33 -14.91 -1.82
C GLY A 8 -8.57 -15.76 -2.03
N THR A 9 -8.81 -16.70 -1.12
CA THR A 9 -9.99 -17.58 -1.16
C THR A 9 -11.31 -16.82 -0.97
N GLU A 10 -11.26 -15.65 -0.34
CA GLU A 10 -12.44 -14.85 -0.04
C GLU A 10 -12.74 -13.79 -1.10
N GLY A 11 -11.88 -13.64 -2.10
CA GLY A 11 -12.07 -12.65 -3.16
C GLY A 11 -10.77 -12.00 -3.62
N GLU A 12 -10.92 -10.83 -4.22
CA GLU A 12 -9.81 -10.08 -4.79
C GLU A 12 -9.96 -8.58 -4.58
N ALA A 13 -8.82 -7.89 -4.50
CA ALA A 13 -8.72 -6.45 -4.43
C ALA A 13 -7.74 -5.93 -5.49
N VAL A 14 -8.10 -4.84 -6.14
CA VAL A 14 -7.33 -4.20 -7.20
C VAL A 14 -7.20 -2.71 -6.90
N ILE A 15 -5.97 -2.23 -6.94
CA ILE A 15 -5.64 -0.81 -6.95
C ILE A 15 -5.06 -0.51 -8.32
N ASP A 16 -5.80 0.24 -9.13
CA ASP A 16 -5.39 0.64 -10.48
C ASP A 16 -4.91 2.08 -10.48
N TYR A 17 -3.60 2.27 -10.61
CA TYR A 17 -2.98 3.59 -10.60
C TYR A 17 -3.16 4.36 -11.90
N ALA A 18 -3.77 3.78 -12.93
CA ALA A 18 -4.14 4.49 -14.16
C ALA A 18 -5.48 5.23 -14.04
N THR A 19 -6.26 4.95 -12.99
CA THR A 19 -7.60 5.53 -12.78
C THR A 19 -7.65 6.34 -11.48
N ALA A 20 -8.60 7.26 -11.39
CA ALA A 20 -8.89 8.01 -10.16
C ALA A 20 -10.00 7.36 -9.31
N ASP A 21 -10.48 6.19 -9.74
CA ASP A 21 -11.69 5.55 -9.18
C ASP A 21 -11.43 4.89 -7.80
N GLY A 22 -10.18 4.91 -7.32
CA GLY A 22 -9.80 4.34 -6.04
C GLY A 22 -9.53 2.83 -6.09
N ALA A 23 -9.56 2.21 -4.92
CA ALA A 23 -9.41 0.76 -4.80
C ALA A 23 -10.76 0.08 -5.07
N ARG A 24 -10.75 -1.08 -5.72
CA ARG A 24 -11.95 -1.91 -5.89
C ARG A 24 -11.72 -3.32 -5.40
N TYR A 25 -12.77 -3.95 -4.88
CA TYR A 25 -12.72 -5.34 -4.45
C TYR A 25 -13.95 -6.11 -4.93
N ARG A 26 -13.83 -7.43 -4.95
CA ARG A 26 -14.91 -8.37 -5.25
C ARG A 26 -14.79 -9.57 -4.33
N LEU A 27 -15.87 -9.91 -3.62
CA LEU A 27 -15.90 -11.06 -2.74
C LEU A 27 -16.21 -12.36 -3.52
N ALA A 28 -15.80 -13.49 -2.96
CA ALA A 28 -16.11 -14.79 -3.53
C ALA A 28 -17.63 -15.02 -3.60
N GLY A 29 -18.13 -15.30 -4.79
CA GLY A 29 -19.57 -15.49 -5.04
C GLY A 29 -20.31 -14.21 -5.46
N GLU A 30 -19.65 -13.05 -5.42
CA GLU A 30 -20.19 -11.80 -5.98
C GLU A 30 -19.77 -11.63 -7.44
N ALA A 31 -20.71 -11.19 -8.28
CA ALA A 31 -20.43 -10.89 -9.68
C ALA A 31 -19.82 -9.49 -9.85
N ASP A 32 -20.32 -8.54 -9.07
CA ASP A 32 -20.03 -7.11 -9.22
C ASP A 32 -18.84 -6.66 -8.37
N TRP A 33 -18.19 -5.59 -8.82
CA TRP A 33 -17.12 -4.94 -8.07
C TRP A 33 -17.70 -3.90 -7.12
N THR A 34 -17.20 -3.88 -5.90
CA THR A 34 -17.38 -2.74 -5.00
C THR A 34 -16.22 -1.77 -5.18
N VAL A 35 -16.53 -0.51 -5.44
CA VAL A 35 -15.55 0.58 -5.55
C VAL A 35 -15.49 1.32 -4.22
N LEU A 36 -14.28 1.41 -3.64
CA LEU A 36 -14.04 2.18 -2.44
C LEU A 36 -13.79 3.64 -2.85
N PRO A 37 -14.60 4.60 -2.35
CA PRO A 37 -14.41 6.00 -2.68
C PRO A 37 -13.04 6.48 -2.18
N PHE A 38 -12.35 7.24 -3.03
CA PHE A 38 -11.04 7.82 -2.72
C PHE A 38 -11.20 9.24 -2.14
N ASP A 39 -11.80 9.34 -0.95
CA ASP A 39 -12.02 10.61 -0.24
C ASP A 39 -11.00 10.85 0.89
N THR A 40 -9.78 10.34 0.74
CA THR A 40 -8.75 10.51 1.78
C THR A 40 -7.95 11.81 1.62
N PRO A 41 -7.54 12.46 2.73
CA PRO A 41 -6.66 13.61 2.68
C PRO A 41 -5.35 13.28 1.96
N ASP A 42 -4.73 14.31 1.38
CA ASP A 42 -3.45 14.17 0.68
C ASP A 42 -2.43 13.38 1.51
N ARG A 43 -1.93 12.29 0.94
CA ARG A 43 -1.00 11.37 1.62
C ARG A 43 0.28 12.05 2.10
N PHE A 44 0.76 13.07 1.39
CA PHE A 44 1.96 13.81 1.77
C PHE A 44 1.68 14.72 2.96
N VAL A 45 0.49 15.33 3.02
CA VAL A 45 0.04 16.07 4.21
C VAL A 45 -0.03 15.13 5.41
N ARG A 46 -0.64 13.95 5.26
CA ARG A 46 -0.71 12.93 6.32
C ARG A 46 0.66 12.47 6.80
N GLN A 47 1.60 12.26 5.87
CA GLN A 47 2.96 11.85 6.22
C GLN A 47 3.70 12.95 7.00
N ALA A 48 3.53 14.23 6.63
CA ALA A 48 4.08 15.35 7.37
C ALA A 48 3.47 15.49 8.77
N GLU A 49 2.14 15.33 8.90
CA GLU A 49 1.44 15.31 10.19
C GLU A 49 1.96 14.19 11.11
N ALA A 50 2.16 12.99 10.56
CA ALA A 50 2.68 11.84 11.31
C ALA A 50 4.10 12.11 11.84
N PHE A 51 4.98 12.66 10.98
CA PHE A 51 6.33 13.06 11.39
C PHE A 51 6.31 14.08 12.54
N LEU A 52 5.57 15.17 12.39
CA LEU A 52 5.47 16.22 13.41
C LEU A 52 4.87 15.68 14.72
N THR A 53 3.97 14.71 14.64
CA THR A 53 3.38 14.08 15.82
C THR A 53 4.41 13.23 16.57
N CYS A 54 5.22 12.43 15.86
CA CYS A 54 6.30 11.65 16.48
C CYS A 54 7.32 12.56 17.16
N VAL A 55 7.75 13.64 16.48
CA VAL A 55 8.69 14.63 17.04
C VAL A 55 8.15 15.27 18.32
N ARG A 56 6.88 15.66 18.34
CA ARG A 56 6.26 16.32 19.50
C ARG A 56 6.05 15.38 20.69
N THR A 57 5.71 14.12 20.42
CA THR A 57 5.31 13.15 21.46
C THR A 57 6.47 12.27 21.91
N GLY A 58 7.59 12.26 21.17
CA GLY A 58 8.66 11.29 21.36
C GLY A 58 8.26 9.86 20.96
N ALA A 59 7.08 9.67 20.35
CA ALA A 59 6.65 8.37 19.85
C ALA A 59 7.53 7.93 18.67
N ALA A 60 7.73 6.62 18.55
CA ALA A 60 8.39 6.04 17.39
C ALA A 60 7.50 6.16 16.15
N PRO A 61 8.09 6.40 14.95
CA PRO A 61 7.33 6.42 13.71
C PRO A 61 6.84 5.01 13.34
N ASP A 62 5.65 4.95 12.75
CA ASP A 62 5.06 3.76 12.13
C ASP A 62 4.60 4.12 10.70
N PRO A 63 5.23 3.58 9.65
CA PRO A 63 6.35 2.64 9.67
C PRO A 63 7.68 3.29 10.13
N GLY A 64 8.57 2.48 10.69
CA GLY A 64 9.86 2.89 11.25
C GLY A 64 11.08 2.48 10.42
N PRO A 65 12.30 2.69 10.94
CA PRO A 65 13.54 2.39 10.20
C PRO A 65 13.70 0.92 9.83
N ALA A 66 13.17 0.01 10.65
CA ALA A 66 13.24 -1.44 10.41
C ALA A 66 12.46 -1.84 9.15
N ASP A 67 11.31 -1.20 8.88
CA ASP A 67 10.49 -1.45 7.71
C ASP A 67 11.21 -1.05 6.43
N GLY A 68 11.87 0.12 6.44
CA GLY A 68 12.71 0.56 5.32
C GLY A 68 13.85 -0.41 5.03
N LEU A 69 14.54 -0.90 6.06
CA LEU A 69 15.59 -1.90 5.91
C LEU A 69 15.07 -3.24 5.36
N ALA A 70 13.88 -3.67 5.80
CA ALA A 70 13.25 -4.89 5.29
C ALA A 70 12.94 -4.80 3.79
N VAL A 71 12.42 -3.66 3.33
CA VAL A 71 12.18 -3.39 1.90
C VAL A 71 13.48 -3.48 1.09
N MET A 72 14.55 -2.83 1.55
CA MET A 72 15.83 -2.87 0.84
C MET A 72 16.38 -4.29 0.71
N ARG A 73 16.27 -5.12 1.77
CA ARG A 73 16.66 -6.53 1.73
C ARG A 73 15.87 -7.34 0.70
N ALA A 74 14.56 -7.09 0.60
CA ALA A 74 13.71 -7.76 -0.39
C ALA A 74 14.11 -7.38 -1.83
N ILE A 75 14.38 -6.09 -2.08
CA ILE A 75 14.86 -5.59 -3.37
C ILE A 75 16.18 -6.26 -3.76
N GLU A 76 17.16 -6.30 -2.85
CA GLU A 76 18.44 -6.96 -3.08
C GLU A 76 18.28 -8.45 -3.40
N ALA A 77 17.39 -9.15 -2.70
CA ALA A 77 17.08 -10.55 -2.94
C ALA A 77 16.46 -10.75 -4.34
N GLY A 78 15.55 -9.87 -4.76
CA GLY A 78 14.98 -9.88 -6.11
C GLY A 78 16.05 -9.73 -7.20
N TYR A 79 16.95 -8.75 -7.05
CA TYR A 79 18.09 -8.60 -7.96
C TYR A 79 19.01 -9.81 -7.99
N ARG A 80 19.24 -10.46 -6.84
CA ARG A 80 20.06 -11.67 -6.76
C ARG A 80 19.39 -12.83 -7.49
N SER A 81 18.09 -13.02 -7.31
CA SER A 81 17.30 -14.07 -7.97
C SER A 81 17.23 -13.90 -9.49
N ALA A 82 17.25 -12.67 -10.00
CA ALA A 82 17.21 -12.43 -11.44
C ALA A 82 18.54 -12.71 -12.16
N ARG A 83 19.65 -12.87 -11.42
CA ARG A 83 20.99 -13.16 -11.97
C ARG A 83 21.35 -14.64 -12.02
N SER A 84 20.55 -15.51 -11.38
CA SER A 84 20.71 -16.97 -11.36
C SER A 84 19.83 -17.62 -12.41
#